data_AF-A0A7S2IAN4-F1
#
_entry.id   AF-A0A7S2IAN4-F1
#
_cell.length_a   1.000
_cell.length_b   1.000
_cell.length_c   1.000
_cell.angle_alpha   90.00
_cell.angle_beta   90.00
_cell.angle_gamma   90.00
#
_symmetry.space_group_name_H-M   'P 1'
#
loop_
_entity.id
_entity.type
_entity.pdbx_description
1 polymer ?
#
loop_
_entity_poly.entity_id
_entity_poly.type
_entity_poly.pdbx_seq_one_letter_code
_entity_poly.pdbx_strand_id
1 'polypeptide(L)'
;GDFFPGTGHIKDTGAKEGTGFSVNAPLTSGMTDESYEKIFKPVMDKIMEIYRPGAIVLQCGADSLTGDRLGCFNLSLKGHAECVKYVKGFGVPTLVLGGGGYTIRNVARCWAYETSVLLDTEIPNEIPYNDYFEYYAPDFKLHLTPEPRENLNTELSLESVRVDLLTQLQSLQGAPSVQMQEVPPDFNLKKEKLAEGQKDGGDED
;
A
#
# COMPACT_ATOMS: atom_id res chain seq x y z
N GLY A 1 12.52 12.27 -12.55
CA GLY A 1 11.20 12.91 -12.58
C GLY A 1 11.20 14.02 -11.57
N ASP A 2 10.55 15.13 -11.87
CA ASP A 2 10.48 16.30 -10.98
C ASP A 2 9.27 16.17 -10.05
N PHE A 3 9.34 15.21 -9.12
CA PHE A 3 8.29 14.98 -8.13
C PHE A 3 8.93 14.75 -6.75
N PHE A 4 8.30 15.28 -5.70
CA PHE A 4 8.75 15.07 -4.33
C PHE A 4 8.70 13.57 -3.97
N PRO A 5 9.67 13.00 -3.24
CA PRO A 5 10.83 13.63 -2.58
C PRO A 5 12.11 13.68 -3.45
N GLY A 6 12.04 13.33 -4.73
CA GLY A 6 13.21 13.30 -5.63
C GLY A 6 14.11 12.07 -5.48
N THR A 7 13.64 11.01 -4.81
CA THR A 7 14.32 9.72 -4.66
C THR A 7 13.49 8.58 -5.27
N GLY A 8 13.99 7.35 -5.27
CA GLY A 8 13.27 6.19 -5.80
C GLY A 8 13.52 5.97 -7.29
N HIS A 9 14.72 6.29 -7.76
CA HIS A 9 15.15 5.96 -9.11
C HIS A 9 15.31 4.44 -9.24
N ILE A 10 15.14 3.89 -10.44
CA ILE A 10 15.27 2.44 -10.69
C ILE A 10 16.65 1.86 -10.32
N LYS A 11 17.65 2.73 -10.16
CA LYS A 11 19.02 2.36 -9.77
C LYS A 11 19.25 2.41 -8.25
N ASP A 12 18.28 2.94 -7.50
CA ASP A 12 18.33 3.02 -6.04
C ASP A 12 17.99 1.65 -5.44
N THR A 13 18.96 0.74 -5.48
CA THR A 13 18.80 -0.68 -5.15
C THR A 13 19.21 -1.04 -3.73
N GLY A 14 19.41 -0.04 -2.86
CA GLY A 14 19.89 -0.22 -1.49
C GLY A 14 21.41 -0.07 -1.39
N ALA A 15 21.96 -0.29 -0.20
CA ALA A 15 23.39 -0.12 0.07
C ALA A 15 23.92 -1.17 1.05
N LYS A 16 25.21 -1.48 0.94
CA LYS A 16 25.90 -2.48 1.77
C LYS A 16 25.15 -3.82 1.72
N GLU A 17 24.83 -4.40 2.87
CA GLU A 17 24.08 -5.65 3.00
C GLU A 17 22.63 -5.55 2.49
N GLY A 18 22.10 -4.34 2.35
CA GLY A 18 20.78 -4.08 1.77
C GLY A 18 20.78 -3.93 0.24
N THR A 19 21.93 -4.08 -0.43
CA THR A 19 22.00 -4.02 -1.89
C THR A 19 21.16 -5.14 -2.51
N GLY A 20 20.28 -4.78 -3.44
CA GLY A 20 19.28 -5.65 -4.06
C GLY A 20 17.95 -5.74 -3.31
N PHE A 21 17.86 -5.29 -2.05
CA PHE A 21 16.65 -5.38 -1.23
C PHE A 21 15.75 -4.14 -1.26
N SER A 22 16.10 -3.14 -2.08
CA SER A 22 15.24 -2.00 -2.40
C SER A 22 14.84 -2.06 -3.86
N VAL A 23 13.53 -2.10 -4.12
CA VAL A 23 12.94 -2.21 -5.45
C VAL A 23 12.08 -0.98 -5.69
N ASN A 24 12.42 -0.17 -6.69
CA ASN A 24 11.75 1.08 -7.00
C ASN A 24 11.24 1.08 -8.43
N ALA A 25 9.92 1.20 -8.62
CA ALA A 25 9.28 1.28 -9.92
C ALA A 25 8.99 2.76 -10.27
N PRO A 26 9.89 3.46 -11.00
CA PRO A 26 9.59 4.82 -11.43
C PRO A 26 8.50 4.81 -12.50
N LEU A 27 7.44 5.57 -12.27
CA LEU A 27 6.28 5.68 -13.14
C LEU A 27 6.01 7.15 -13.48
N THR A 28 5.24 7.38 -14.53
CA THR A 28 4.88 8.72 -15.04
C THR A 28 3.40 8.99 -14.79
N SER A 29 2.98 10.25 -14.94
CA SER A 29 1.60 10.71 -14.77
C SER A 29 0.59 9.93 -15.63
N GLY A 30 -0.65 9.88 -15.16
CA GLY A 30 -1.78 9.32 -15.90
C GLY A 30 -1.89 7.80 -15.86
N MET A 31 -1.15 7.15 -14.98
CA MET A 31 -1.23 5.69 -14.78
C MET A 31 -2.68 5.22 -14.56
N THR A 32 -3.11 4.21 -15.33
CA THR A 32 -4.43 3.58 -15.24
C THR A 32 -4.39 2.26 -14.48
N ASP A 33 -5.56 1.75 -14.11
CA ASP A 33 -5.71 0.49 -13.39
C ASP A 33 -5.01 -0.68 -14.12
N GLU A 34 -5.25 -0.84 -15.42
CA GLU A 34 -4.71 -1.95 -16.20
C GLU A 34 -3.18 -1.87 -16.35
N SER A 35 -2.65 -0.67 -16.59
CA SER A 35 -1.20 -0.45 -16.70
C SER A 35 -0.51 -0.67 -15.36
N TYR A 36 -1.11 -0.26 -14.25
CA TYR A 36 -0.57 -0.46 -12.92
C TYR A 36 -0.50 -1.95 -12.58
N GLU A 37 -1.57 -2.69 -12.84
CA GLU A 37 -1.67 -4.12 -12.58
C GLU A 37 -0.59 -4.93 -13.32
N LYS A 38 -0.31 -4.59 -14.59
CA LYS A 38 0.73 -5.23 -15.42
C LYS A 38 2.14 -5.13 -14.83
N ILE A 39 2.41 -4.13 -13.99
CA ILE A 39 3.68 -3.98 -13.28
C ILE A 39 3.58 -4.59 -11.88
N PHE A 40 2.52 -4.25 -11.14
CA PHE A 40 2.37 -4.61 -9.74
C PHE A 40 2.39 -6.13 -9.53
N LYS A 41 1.55 -6.87 -10.26
CA LYS A 41 1.40 -8.32 -10.03
C LYS A 41 2.69 -9.10 -10.32
N PRO A 42 3.35 -8.97 -11.49
CA PRO A 42 4.58 -9.72 -11.77
C PRO A 42 5.73 -9.38 -10.83
N VAL A 43 5.86 -8.11 -10.42
CA VAL A 43 6.90 -7.69 -9.46
C VAL A 43 6.63 -8.28 -8.09
N MET A 44 5.38 -8.22 -7.61
CA MET A 44 5.00 -8.83 -6.33
C MET A 44 5.19 -10.34 -6.34
N ASP A 45 4.80 -11.04 -7.40
CA ASP A 45 5.05 -12.49 -7.53
C ASP A 45 6.52 -12.82 -7.37
N LYS A 46 7.39 -12.08 -8.05
CA LYS A 46 8.83 -12.32 -8.00
C LYS A 46 9.40 -11.99 -6.61
N ILE A 47 8.92 -10.94 -5.95
CA ILE A 47 9.29 -10.62 -4.56
C ILE A 47 8.87 -11.77 -3.64
N MET A 48 7.64 -12.27 -3.76
CA MET A 48 7.15 -13.36 -2.91
C MET A 48 7.89 -14.67 -3.16
N GLU A 49 8.25 -14.97 -4.42
CA GLU A 49 9.05 -16.14 -4.81
C GLU A 49 10.45 -16.12 -4.19
N ILE A 50 11.14 -14.98 -4.28
CA ILE A 50 12.55 -14.86 -3.90
C ILE A 50 12.71 -14.52 -2.42
N TYR A 51 12.05 -13.44 -1.97
CA TYR A 51 12.21 -12.91 -0.63
C TYR A 51 11.45 -13.74 0.42
N ARG A 52 10.30 -14.32 0.07
CA ARG A 52 9.48 -15.16 0.96
C ARG A 52 9.26 -14.53 2.35
N PRO A 53 8.61 -13.35 2.41
CA PRO A 53 8.44 -12.62 3.65
C PRO A 53 7.59 -13.39 4.68
N GLY A 54 7.93 -13.29 5.96
CA GLY A 54 7.11 -13.80 7.06
C GLY A 54 5.99 -12.85 7.50
N ALA A 55 6.06 -11.58 7.11
CA ALA A 55 5.05 -10.56 7.35
C ALA A 55 5.13 -9.49 6.25
N ILE A 56 4.01 -8.82 5.96
CA ILE A 56 3.91 -7.73 4.99
C ILE A 56 3.39 -6.47 5.70
N VAL A 57 3.97 -5.32 5.36
CA VAL A 57 3.39 -4.01 5.67
C VAL A 57 2.98 -3.37 4.36
N LEU A 58 1.68 -3.17 4.16
CA LEU A 58 1.11 -2.57 2.97
C LEU A 58 0.63 -1.15 3.29
N GLN A 59 1.28 -0.17 2.67
CA GLN A 59 0.91 1.23 2.79
C GLN A 59 -0.05 1.60 1.64
N CYS A 60 -1.29 1.92 1.97
CA CYS A 60 -2.38 2.23 1.05
C CYS A 60 -2.57 3.74 0.88
N GLY A 61 -1.53 4.41 0.36
CA GLY A 61 -1.61 5.83 0.02
C GLY A 61 -2.71 6.07 -1.01
N ALA A 62 -3.65 6.97 -0.71
CA ALA A 62 -4.79 7.28 -1.57
C ALA A 62 -4.52 8.47 -2.51
N ASP A 63 -3.32 9.05 -2.50
CA ASP A 63 -2.90 10.10 -3.43
C ASP A 63 -2.56 9.57 -4.83
N SER A 64 -2.48 8.25 -5.03
CA SER A 64 -2.42 7.64 -6.37
C SER A 64 -3.77 7.59 -7.09
N LEU A 65 -4.87 7.97 -6.44
CA LEU A 65 -6.21 7.94 -7.02
C LEU A 65 -6.43 9.05 -8.04
N THR A 66 -7.34 8.78 -8.98
CA THR A 66 -7.90 9.79 -9.88
C THR A 66 -8.53 10.96 -9.12
N GLY A 67 -8.31 12.18 -9.62
CA GLY A 67 -8.83 13.40 -9.02
C GLY A 67 -8.22 13.77 -7.66
N ASP A 68 -7.06 13.23 -7.30
CA ASP A 68 -6.29 13.72 -6.15
C ASP A 68 -5.75 15.14 -6.41
N ARG A 69 -5.59 15.95 -5.35
CA ARG A 69 -5.14 17.34 -5.46
C ARG A 69 -3.64 17.48 -5.75
N LEU A 70 -2.83 16.52 -5.32
CA LEU A 70 -1.37 16.54 -5.46
C LEU A 70 -0.87 15.41 -6.37
N GLY A 71 -1.53 14.25 -6.31
CA GLY A 71 -1.23 13.10 -7.14
C GLY A 71 -1.47 13.33 -8.63
N CYS A 72 -0.68 12.65 -9.46
CA CYS A 72 -0.76 12.77 -10.91
C CYS A 72 -1.24 11.50 -11.63
N PHE A 73 -1.64 10.47 -10.90
CA PHE A 73 -2.16 9.20 -11.43
C PHE A 73 -3.65 9.27 -11.73
N ASN A 74 -4.18 8.19 -12.31
CA ASN A 74 -5.57 8.07 -12.71
C ASN A 74 -6.21 6.74 -12.24
N LEU A 75 -5.81 6.23 -11.07
CA LEU A 75 -6.33 4.97 -10.54
C LEU A 75 -7.76 5.12 -10.02
N SER A 76 -8.60 4.14 -10.29
CA SER A 76 -9.90 4.01 -9.64
C SER A 76 -9.74 3.35 -8.26
N LEU A 77 -10.83 3.35 -7.46
CA LEU A 77 -10.85 2.59 -6.20
C LEU A 77 -10.69 1.09 -6.43
N LYS A 78 -11.16 0.58 -7.57
CA LYS A 78 -11.08 -0.85 -7.89
C LYS A 78 -9.64 -1.24 -8.24
N GLY A 79 -8.97 -0.45 -9.09
CA GLY A 79 -7.57 -0.69 -9.42
C GLY A 79 -6.66 -0.59 -8.21
N HIS A 80 -6.90 0.41 -7.34
CA HIS A 80 -6.13 0.56 -6.10
C HIS A 80 -6.37 -0.60 -5.11
N ALA A 81 -7.63 -0.97 -4.87
CA ALA A 81 -7.96 -2.08 -3.98
C ALA A 81 -7.61 -3.47 -4.54
N GLU A 82 -7.41 -3.61 -5.85
CA GLU A 82 -6.88 -4.85 -6.44
C GLU A 82 -5.47 -5.15 -5.92
N CYS A 83 -4.66 -4.13 -5.62
CA CYS A 83 -3.36 -4.31 -4.97
C CYS A 83 -3.51 -4.93 -3.57
N VAL A 84 -4.45 -4.43 -2.77
CA VAL A 84 -4.77 -4.96 -1.44
C VAL A 84 -5.24 -6.41 -1.53
N LYS A 85 -6.17 -6.68 -2.45
CA LYS A 85 -6.69 -8.03 -2.70
C LYS A 85 -5.57 -8.99 -3.11
N TYR A 86 -4.68 -8.55 -4.00
CA TYR A 86 -3.57 -9.36 -4.49
C TYR A 86 -2.60 -9.72 -3.37
N VAL A 87 -2.19 -8.72 -2.58
CA VAL A 87 -1.30 -8.93 -1.42
C VAL A 87 -1.94 -9.85 -0.38
N LYS A 88 -3.22 -9.64 -0.07
CA LYS A 88 -3.99 -10.50 0.83
C LYS A 88 -4.01 -11.96 0.33
N GLY A 89 -4.09 -12.16 -0.98
CA GLY A 89 -4.12 -13.48 -1.62
C GLY A 89 -2.90 -14.36 -1.33
N PHE A 90 -1.76 -13.78 -0.94
CA PHE A 90 -0.58 -14.55 -0.56
C PHE A 90 -0.68 -15.23 0.81
N GLY A 91 -1.66 -14.86 1.64
CA GLY A 91 -1.88 -15.49 2.95
C GLY A 91 -0.78 -15.24 3.99
N VAL A 92 0.03 -14.20 3.81
CA VAL A 92 1.06 -13.78 4.75
C VAL A 92 0.47 -12.75 5.74
N PRO A 93 0.80 -12.82 7.06
CA PRO A 93 0.36 -11.81 8.03
C PRO A 93 0.64 -10.40 7.53
N THR A 94 -0.41 -9.60 7.33
CA THR A 94 -0.33 -8.29 6.66
C THR A 94 -0.86 -7.18 7.56
N LEU A 95 -0.03 -6.17 7.81
CA LEU A 95 -0.45 -4.91 8.41
C LEU A 95 -0.77 -3.91 7.29
N VAL A 96 -2.00 -3.42 7.24
CA VAL A 96 -2.43 -2.42 6.27
C VAL A 96 -2.49 -1.04 6.93
N LEU A 97 -1.86 -0.05 6.30
CA LEU A 97 -1.74 1.32 6.79
C LEU A 97 -2.33 2.30 5.77
N GLY A 98 -2.77 3.48 6.23
CA GLY A 98 -3.10 4.60 5.34
C GLY A 98 -1.86 5.32 4.81
N GLY A 99 -1.99 6.61 4.52
CA GLY A 99 -0.88 7.53 4.21
C GLY A 99 -1.36 8.76 3.45
N GLY A 100 -0.71 9.11 2.34
CA GLY A 100 -1.09 10.25 1.50
C GLY A 100 -2.53 10.16 0.96
N GLY A 101 -3.06 11.29 0.51
CA GLY A 101 -4.43 11.41 -0.01
C GLY A 101 -5.02 12.78 0.34
N TYR A 102 -5.22 13.61 -0.67
CA TYR A 102 -5.47 15.04 -0.51
C TYR A 102 -6.84 15.49 -1.04
N THR A 103 -7.54 14.61 -1.76
CA THR A 103 -9.00 14.70 -1.96
C THR A 103 -9.71 13.85 -0.90
N ILE A 104 -9.95 14.41 0.30
CA ILE A 104 -10.39 13.67 1.50
C ILE A 104 -11.64 12.78 1.31
N ARG A 105 -12.60 13.19 0.47
CA ARG A 105 -13.79 12.37 0.16
C ARG A 105 -13.41 11.08 -0.58
N ASN A 106 -12.38 11.12 -1.43
CA ASN A 106 -11.87 9.97 -2.17
C ASN A 106 -11.05 9.08 -1.25
N VAL A 107 -10.29 9.66 -0.31
CA VAL A 107 -9.58 8.91 0.74
C VAL A 107 -10.54 8.08 1.57
N ALA A 108 -11.63 8.69 2.04
CA ALA A 108 -12.65 7.97 2.82
C ALA A 108 -13.29 6.83 2.03
N ARG A 109 -13.61 7.05 0.74
CA ARG A 109 -14.13 5.99 -0.14
C ARG A 109 -13.12 4.86 -0.35
N CYS A 110 -11.85 5.20 -0.55
CA CYS A 110 -10.78 4.25 -0.78
C CYS A 110 -10.60 3.31 0.40
N TRP A 111 -10.32 3.87 1.58
CA TRP A 111 -10.05 3.05 2.77
C TRP A 111 -11.28 2.28 3.24
N ALA A 112 -12.50 2.81 3.04
CA ALA A 112 -13.72 2.05 3.27
C ALA A 112 -13.84 0.85 2.32
N TYR A 113 -13.56 1.03 1.03
CA TYR A 113 -13.61 -0.04 0.04
C TYR A 113 -12.49 -1.07 0.24
N GLU A 114 -11.26 -0.65 0.51
CA GLU A 114 -10.15 -1.56 0.85
C GLU A 114 -10.44 -2.36 2.12
N THR A 115 -11.08 -1.75 3.13
CA THR A 115 -11.54 -2.48 4.32
C THR A 115 -12.54 -3.57 3.95
N SER A 116 -13.48 -3.28 3.04
CA SER A 116 -14.43 -4.29 2.55
C SER A 116 -13.74 -5.46 1.83
N VAL A 117 -12.68 -5.18 1.06
CA VAL A 117 -11.83 -6.19 0.41
C VAL A 117 -11.08 -7.03 1.45
N LEU A 118 -10.53 -6.40 2.49
CA LEU A 118 -9.86 -7.11 3.60
C LEU A 118 -10.82 -8.04 4.34
N LEU A 119 -12.09 -7.65 4.48
CA LEU A 119 -13.15 -8.44 5.12
C LEU A 119 -13.88 -9.43 4.19
N ASP A 120 -13.47 -9.56 2.91
CA ASP A 120 -14.17 -10.36 1.89
C ASP A 120 -15.68 -10.04 1.81
N THR A 121 -16.04 -8.78 1.98
CA THR A 121 -17.42 -8.32 2.06
C THR A 121 -17.72 -7.38 0.90
N GLU A 122 -18.72 -7.73 0.09
CA GLU A 122 -19.23 -6.82 -0.94
C GLU A 122 -20.04 -5.69 -0.29
N ILE A 123 -19.80 -4.46 -0.71
CA ILE A 123 -20.54 -3.28 -0.27
C ILE A 123 -21.21 -2.57 -1.46
N PRO A 124 -22.40 -1.98 -1.26
CA PRO A 124 -23.10 -1.29 -2.33
C PRO A 124 -22.33 -0.04 -2.79
N ASN A 125 -22.56 0.37 -4.03
CA ASN A 125 -22.00 1.63 -4.54
C ASN A 125 -22.70 2.86 -3.95
N GLU A 126 -23.88 2.71 -3.34
CA GLU A 126 -24.57 3.79 -2.63
C GLU A 126 -23.88 4.05 -1.28
N ILE A 127 -23.48 5.30 -1.04
CA ILE A 127 -22.94 5.67 0.26
C ILE A 127 -24.09 5.68 1.28
N PRO A 128 -23.95 5.00 2.43
CA PRO A 128 -24.97 5.07 3.48
C PRO A 128 -24.97 6.46 4.14
N TYR A 129 -26.11 6.86 4.69
CA TYR A 129 -26.19 8.10 5.48
C TYR A 129 -25.16 8.07 6.62
N ASN A 130 -24.47 9.19 6.81
CA ASN A 130 -23.45 9.39 7.83
C ASN A 130 -23.29 10.90 8.09
N ASP A 131 -22.56 11.27 9.15
CA ASP A 131 -22.39 12.67 9.57
C ASP A 131 -21.77 13.57 8.49
N TYR A 132 -21.06 12.98 7.52
CA TYR A 132 -20.40 13.69 6.42
C TYR A 132 -21.05 13.42 5.05
N PHE A 133 -22.29 12.93 5.02
CA PHE A 133 -22.96 12.47 3.80
C PHE A 133 -22.96 13.51 2.66
N GLU A 134 -23.11 14.80 2.99
CA GLU A 134 -23.13 15.90 2.03
C GLU A 134 -21.80 16.08 1.27
N TYR A 135 -20.67 15.59 1.81
CA TYR A 135 -19.36 15.68 1.16
C TYR A 135 -19.27 14.83 -0.12
N TYR A 136 -20.22 13.91 -0.29
CA TYR A 136 -20.29 12.98 -1.42
C TYR A 136 -21.28 13.42 -2.50
N ALA A 137 -21.88 14.61 -2.37
CA ALA A 137 -22.68 15.20 -3.42
C ALA A 137 -21.86 15.42 -4.72
N PRO A 138 -22.50 15.40 -5.90
CA PRO A 138 -23.94 15.22 -6.12
C PRO A 138 -24.37 13.74 -6.28
N ASP A 139 -23.43 12.80 -6.41
CA ASP A 139 -23.72 11.44 -6.84
C ASP A 139 -23.98 10.47 -5.68
N PHE A 140 -23.44 10.76 -4.49
CA PHE A 140 -23.49 9.92 -3.30
C PHE A 140 -23.00 8.49 -3.56
N LYS A 141 -22.04 8.33 -4.49
CA LYS A 141 -21.47 7.02 -4.86
C LYS A 141 -20.12 6.77 -4.23
N LEU A 142 -19.82 5.49 -4.00
CA LEU A 142 -18.53 5.01 -3.52
C LEU A 142 -17.47 5.09 -4.61
N HIS A 143 -17.73 4.49 -5.78
CA HIS A 143 -16.75 4.38 -6.85
C HIS A 143 -16.54 5.70 -7.58
N LEU A 144 -15.27 5.96 -7.90
CA LEU A 144 -14.83 7.14 -8.64
C LEU A 144 -14.86 6.87 -10.15
N THR A 145 -15.22 7.89 -10.92
CA THR A 145 -15.06 7.89 -12.38
C THR A 145 -13.67 8.44 -12.71
N PRO A 146 -12.80 7.70 -13.42
CA PRO A 146 -11.51 8.21 -13.85
C PRO A 146 -11.64 9.46 -14.72
N GLU A 147 -10.75 10.43 -14.50
CA GLU A 147 -10.61 11.62 -15.34
C GLU A 147 -10.12 11.23 -16.75
N PRO A 148 -10.47 11.98 -17.81
CA PRO A 148 -9.93 11.78 -19.16
C PRO A 148 -8.48 12.29 -19.26
N ARG A 149 -7.60 11.70 -18.44
CA ARG A 149 -6.17 12.00 -18.37
C ARG A 149 -5.40 11.08 -19.29
N GLU A 150 -4.48 11.64 -20.07
CA GLU A 150 -3.56 10.86 -20.90
C GLU A 150 -2.62 10.03 -20.02
N ASN A 151 -2.50 8.74 -20.33
CA ASN A 151 -1.51 7.86 -19.69
C ASN A 151 -0.16 8.02 -20.39
N LEU A 152 0.79 8.69 -19.74
CA LEU A 152 2.14 8.91 -20.29
C LEU A 152 3.04 7.68 -20.15
N ASN A 153 2.55 6.61 -19.53
CA ASN A 153 3.26 5.34 -19.39
C ASN A 153 3.01 4.47 -20.63
N THR A 154 3.78 4.69 -21.69
CA THR A 154 3.71 3.87 -22.90
C THR A 154 4.01 2.40 -22.59
N GLU A 155 3.43 1.47 -23.34
CA GLU A 155 3.66 0.02 -23.17
C GLU A 155 5.16 -0.33 -23.21
N LEU A 156 5.92 0.30 -24.11
CA LEU A 156 7.38 0.12 -24.20
C LEU A 156 8.11 0.59 -22.93
N SER A 157 7.72 1.73 -22.37
CA SER A 157 8.33 2.24 -21.14
C SER A 157 8.00 1.36 -19.93
N LEU A 158 6.76 0.88 -19.84
CA LEU A 158 6.32 -0.03 -18.79
C LEU A 158 7.03 -1.38 -18.89
N GLU A 159 7.16 -1.92 -20.10
CA GLU A 159 7.89 -3.16 -20.31
C GLU A 159 9.37 -3.03 -19.95
N SER A 160 10.01 -1.91 -20.31
CA SER A 160 11.38 -1.63 -19.89
C SER A 160 11.52 -1.62 -18.37
N VAL A 161 10.64 -0.90 -17.66
CA VAL A 161 10.63 -0.87 -16.19
C VAL A 161 10.41 -2.28 -15.63
N ARG A 162 9.45 -3.03 -16.16
CA ARG A 162 9.16 -4.40 -15.71
C ARG A 162 10.37 -5.32 -15.86
N VAL A 163 11.03 -5.31 -17.02
CA VAL A 163 12.22 -6.13 -17.29
C VAL A 163 13.36 -5.76 -16.35
N ASP A 164 13.61 -4.46 -16.14
CA ASP A 164 14.65 -4.00 -15.23
C ASP A 164 14.40 -4.48 -13.80
N LEU A 165 13.17 -4.34 -13.29
CA LEU A 165 12.79 -4.77 -11.94
C LEU A 165 12.92 -6.30 -11.76
N LEU A 166 12.44 -7.08 -12.73
CA LEU A 166 12.52 -8.54 -12.67
C LEU A 166 13.98 -9.02 -12.76
N THR A 167 14.82 -8.35 -13.55
CA THR A 167 16.25 -8.64 -13.64
C THR A 167 16.96 -8.33 -12.32
N GLN A 168 16.63 -7.21 -11.67
CA GLN A 168 17.15 -6.89 -10.35
C GLN A 168 16.79 -7.96 -9.32
N LEU A 169 15.52 -8.38 -9.29
CA LEU A 169 15.04 -9.41 -8.36
C LEU A 169 15.66 -10.79 -8.61
N GLN A 170 16.00 -11.13 -9.85
CA GLN A 170 16.70 -12.39 -10.18
C GLN A 170 18.12 -12.46 -9.61
N SER A 171 18.76 -11.32 -9.34
CA SER A 171 20.11 -11.29 -8.77
C SER A 171 20.17 -11.67 -7.29
N LEU A 172 19.03 -11.69 -6.60
CA LEU A 172 18.92 -12.04 -5.19
C LEU A 172 18.92 -13.56 -4.99
N GLN A 173 19.67 -14.03 -3.98
CA GLN A 173 19.68 -15.44 -3.58
C GLN A 173 18.60 -15.80 -2.53
N GLY A 174 17.76 -14.83 -2.15
CA GLY A 174 16.71 -14.96 -1.14
C GLY A 174 16.84 -13.96 0.00
N ALA A 175 15.98 -14.06 1.03
CA ALA A 175 16.07 -13.19 2.20
C ALA A 175 17.32 -13.51 3.07
N PRO A 176 18.04 -12.49 3.58
CA PRO A 176 19.03 -12.67 4.62
C PRO A 176 18.30 -13.22 5.85
N SER A 177 18.66 -14.43 6.27
CA SER A 177 17.92 -15.14 7.31
C SER A 177 18.19 -14.47 8.65
N VAL A 178 17.17 -13.83 9.24
CA VAL A 178 17.17 -13.49 10.66
C VAL A 178 16.18 -14.44 11.33
N GLN A 179 16.65 -15.24 12.28
CA GLN A 179 15.77 -16.12 13.04
C GLN A 179 14.75 -15.29 13.81
N MET A 180 13.47 -15.65 13.68
CA MET A 180 12.43 -15.17 14.59
C MET A 180 12.83 -15.61 16.00
N GLN A 181 13.06 -14.65 16.89
CA GLN A 181 13.28 -14.92 18.31
C GLN A 181 11.94 -14.85 19.04
N GLU A 182 11.68 -15.83 19.90
CA GLU A 182 10.57 -15.74 20.85
C GLU A 182 10.78 -14.52 21.75
N VAL A 183 9.69 -13.82 22.04
CA VAL A 183 9.70 -12.69 22.97
C VAL A 183 10.22 -13.17 24.32
N PRO A 184 11.27 -12.56 24.90
CA PRO A 184 11.77 -12.96 26.21
C PRO A 184 10.67 -12.93 27.27
N PRO A 185 10.59 -13.92 28.18
CA PRO A 185 9.54 -13.99 29.21
C PRO A 185 9.41 -12.71 30.05
N ASP A 186 10.53 -12.01 30.25
CA ASP A 186 10.63 -10.78 31.03
C ASP A 186 9.86 -9.59 30.43
N PHE A 187 9.51 -9.66 29.13
CA PHE A 187 8.75 -8.60 28.47
C PHE A 187 7.28 -8.58 28.95
N ASN A 188 6.69 -9.75 29.22
CA ASN A 188 5.33 -9.85 29.77
C ASN A 188 5.31 -9.45 31.25
N LEU A 189 6.36 -9.81 32.02
CA LEU A 189 6.50 -9.40 33.42
C LEU A 189 6.59 -7.88 33.60
N LYS A 190 7.19 -7.15 32.65
CA LYS A 190 7.19 -5.68 32.67
C LYS A 190 5.80 -5.10 32.40
N LYS A 191 5.01 -5.73 31.52
CA LYS A 191 3.63 -5.32 31.21
C LYS A 191 2.70 -5.51 32.41
N GLU A 192 2.83 -6.64 33.11
CA GLU A 192 2.05 -6.94 34.32
C GLU A 192 2.43 -6.02 35.48
N LYS A 193 3.73 -5.79 35.72
CA LYS A 193 4.20 -4.84 36.75
C LYS A 193 3.79 -3.39 36.50
N LEU A 194 3.72 -2.97 35.24
CA LEU A 194 3.21 -1.64 34.87
C LEU A 194 1.69 -1.52 35.06
N ALA A 195 0.94 -2.61 34.86
CA ALA A 195 -0.50 -2.66 35.09
C ALA A 195 -0.86 -2.76 36.58
N GLU A 196 -0.03 -3.41 37.41
CA GLU A 196 -0.19 -3.46 38.86
C GLU A 196 0.19 -2.14 39.54
N GLY A 197 1.28 -1.49 39.09
CA GLY A 197 1.72 -0.19 39.65
C GLY A 197 0.78 1.00 39.36
N GLN A 198 -0.21 0.85 38.47
CA GLN A 198 -1.26 1.85 38.23
C GLN A 198 -2.51 1.66 39.12
N LYS A 199 -2.64 0.54 39.84
CA LYS A 199 -3.77 0.30 40.75
C LYS A 199 -3.56 0.88 42.15
N ASP A 200 -2.32 1.15 42.56
CA ASP A 200 -1.99 1.65 43.90
C ASP A 200 -1.87 3.18 43.99
N GLY A 201 -2.34 3.93 42.97
CA GLY A 201 -2.21 5.39 42.90
C GLY A 201 -3.50 6.18 43.16
N GLY A 202 -4.56 5.55 43.68
CA GLY A 202 -5.83 6.20 43.94
C GLY A 202 -6.38 5.83 45.31
N ASP A 203 -5.85 6.46 46.35
CA ASP A 203 -6.53 6.91 47.58
C ASP A 203 -5.50 7.62 48.49
N GLU A 204 -5.92 8.67 49.21
CA GLU A 204 -5.17 9.71 49.98
C GLU A 204 -4.87 10.97 49.15
N ASP A 205 -5.50 12.15 49.30
CA ASP A 205 -6.50 12.77 50.20
C ASP A 205 -7.37 13.76 49.39
#